data_AF-A0AAU4RXY1-F1
#
_entry.id   AF-A0AAU4RXY1-F1
#
_cell.length_a   1.000
_cell.length_b   1.000
_cell.length_c   1.000
_cell.angle_alpha   90.00
_cell.angle_beta   90.00
_cell.angle_gamma   90.00
#
_symmetry.space_group_name_H-M   'P 1'
#
loop_
_entity.id
_entity.type
_entity.pdbx_description
1 polymer ?
#
loop_
_entity_poly.entity_id
_entity_poly.type
_entity_poly.pdbx_seq_one_letter_code
_entity_poly.pdbx_strand_id
1 'polypeptide(L)'
;MSDENMADDVYQPTGSNEEQADAAPLDLQDATDERTYDDMLDEAYSPPDEPMSVTKTGTTASEQHEGESLDERLAQEAPDVTAPDEGAQTDTTEDAATGAEEAAVNVVPDEQLPPAGEVGD
;
A
#
# COMPACT_ATOMS: atom_id res chain seq x y z
N MET A 1 -47.04 -42.76 -31.68
CA MET A 1 -45.93 -41.82 -31.46
C MET A 1 -46.55 -40.63 -30.78
N SER A 2 -46.56 -40.62 -29.45
CA SER A 2 -47.19 -39.59 -28.64
C SER A 2 -46.12 -38.92 -27.79
N ASP A 3 -46.20 -37.59 -27.78
CA ASP A 3 -45.77 -36.67 -26.74
C ASP A 3 -44.35 -36.82 -26.18
N GLU A 4 -43.38 -36.12 -26.79
CA GLU A 4 -42.12 -35.80 -26.10
C GLU A 4 -41.59 -34.39 -26.39
N ASN A 5 -42.34 -33.47 -27.01
CA ASN A 5 -41.77 -32.14 -27.35
C ASN A 5 -42.72 -30.96 -27.13
N MET A 6 -43.72 -31.06 -26.25
CA MET A 6 -44.63 -29.92 -25.97
C MET A 6 -44.07 -28.92 -24.93
N ALA A 7 -42.80 -29.04 -24.54
CA ALA A 7 -42.17 -28.13 -23.58
C ALA A 7 -41.31 -27.03 -24.23
N ASP A 8 -40.99 -27.14 -25.52
CA ASP A 8 -40.06 -26.23 -26.23
C ASP A 8 -40.77 -25.05 -26.93
N ASP A 9 -42.11 -25.12 -27.08
CA ASP A 9 -42.93 -24.07 -27.70
C ASP A 9 -43.57 -23.10 -26.67
N VAL A 10 -43.24 -23.23 -25.38
CA VAL A 10 -43.65 -22.23 -24.39
C VAL A 10 -42.85 -20.97 -24.64
N TYR A 11 -43.53 -19.90 -25.05
CA TYR A 11 -42.97 -18.57 -25.17
C TYR A 11 -42.19 -18.23 -23.89
N GLN A 12 -40.86 -18.27 -23.98
CA GLN A 12 -39.95 -17.72 -22.99
C GLN A 12 -39.70 -16.27 -23.40
N PRO A 13 -40.33 -15.27 -22.77
CA PRO A 13 -40.01 -13.88 -23.02
C PRO A 13 -38.60 -13.61 -22.49
N THR A 14 -37.60 -13.72 -23.36
CA THR A 14 -36.32 -13.02 -23.23
C THR A 14 -35.85 -12.58 -24.62
N GLY A 15 -36.81 -12.14 -25.45
CA GLY A 15 -36.64 -11.95 -26.90
C GLY A 15 -35.88 -10.69 -27.30
N SER A 16 -35.61 -9.80 -26.36
CA SER A 16 -34.83 -8.61 -26.60
C SER A 16 -34.32 -8.11 -25.27
N ASN A 17 -33.10 -7.61 -25.27
CA ASN A 17 -32.40 -7.05 -24.11
C ASN A 17 -33.10 -5.81 -23.51
N GLU A 18 -34.35 -5.52 -23.89
CA GLU A 18 -35.15 -4.37 -23.47
C GLU A 18 -35.47 -4.42 -21.97
N GLU A 19 -35.51 -5.60 -21.36
CA GLU A 19 -35.63 -5.79 -19.91
C GLU A 19 -34.30 -5.62 -19.15
N GLN A 20 -33.17 -5.45 -19.86
CA GLN A 20 -31.86 -5.19 -19.23
C GLN A 20 -31.51 -3.69 -19.14
N ALA A 21 -32.36 -2.78 -19.61
CA ALA A 21 -32.18 -1.36 -19.34
C ALA A 21 -32.16 -1.10 -17.82
N ASP A 22 -33.02 -1.80 -17.06
CA ASP A 22 -33.05 -1.80 -15.60
C ASP A 22 -31.91 -2.63 -14.96
N ALA A 23 -31.16 -3.41 -15.75
CA ALA A 23 -30.02 -4.20 -15.29
C ALA A 23 -28.67 -3.50 -15.54
N ALA A 24 -28.68 -2.34 -16.19
CA ALA A 24 -27.52 -1.45 -16.20
C ALA A 24 -27.24 -1.00 -14.75
N PRO A 25 -25.97 -0.82 -14.35
CA PRO A 25 -25.67 -0.11 -13.12
C PRO A 25 -26.44 1.22 -13.11
N LEU A 26 -27.27 1.42 -12.09
CA LEU A 26 -28.01 2.66 -11.93
C LEU A 26 -27.02 3.83 -11.91
N ASP A 27 -27.42 4.96 -12.49
CA ASP A 27 -26.69 6.20 -12.22
C ASP A 27 -26.71 6.44 -10.71
N LEU A 28 -25.61 6.95 -10.16
CA LEU A 28 -25.54 7.35 -8.76
C LEU A 28 -26.67 8.34 -8.40
N GLN A 29 -27.16 9.08 -9.38
CA GLN A 29 -28.30 10.00 -9.25
C GLN A 29 -29.67 9.30 -9.09
N ASP A 30 -29.79 8.05 -9.54
CA ASP A 30 -31.05 7.27 -9.55
C ASP A 30 -31.01 6.08 -8.57
N ALA A 31 -29.85 5.80 -7.99
CA ALA A 31 -29.64 4.77 -6.98
C ALA A 31 -30.07 5.25 -5.58
N THR A 32 -30.85 4.42 -4.87
CA THR A 32 -31.20 4.64 -3.47
C THR A 32 -29.99 4.40 -2.55
N ASP A 33 -29.87 5.17 -1.46
CA ASP A 33 -28.76 5.13 -0.50
C ASP A 33 -27.39 5.55 -1.06
N GLU A 34 -27.33 6.05 -2.30
CA GLU A 34 -26.15 6.71 -2.81
C GLU A 34 -26.12 8.19 -2.41
N ARG A 35 -24.91 8.74 -2.32
CA ARG A 35 -24.70 10.15 -2.01
C ARG A 35 -25.28 11.02 -3.11
N THR A 36 -26.04 12.05 -2.74
CA THR A 36 -26.55 12.99 -3.71
C THR A 36 -25.42 13.88 -4.24
N TYR A 37 -25.67 14.51 -5.38
CA TYR A 37 -24.74 15.49 -5.95
C TYR A 37 -24.47 16.67 -4.99
N ASP A 38 -25.47 17.05 -4.19
CA ASP A 38 -25.36 18.11 -3.17
C ASP A 38 -24.48 17.64 -1.99
N ASP A 39 -24.64 16.39 -1.54
CA ASP A 39 -23.80 15.80 -0.48
C ASP A 39 -22.32 15.74 -0.88
N MET A 40 -22.04 15.49 -2.16
CA MET A 40 -20.67 15.53 -2.69
C MET A 40 -20.08 16.94 -2.73
N LEU A 41 -20.92 17.96 -2.94
CA LEU A 41 -20.52 19.37 -2.95
C LEU A 41 -20.35 19.93 -1.54
N ASP A 42 -21.15 19.46 -0.59
CA ASP A 42 -21.12 19.84 0.81
C ASP A 42 -19.94 19.21 1.58
N GLU A 43 -19.44 18.06 1.12
CA GLU A 43 -18.17 17.46 1.57
C GLU A 43 -16.99 18.30 1.08
N ALA A 44 -16.86 19.50 1.65
CA ALA A 44 -15.75 20.37 1.37
C ALA A 44 -14.46 19.69 1.85
N TYR A 45 -13.55 19.44 0.92
CA TYR A 45 -12.19 19.03 1.26
C TYR A 45 -11.56 20.13 2.12
N SER A 46 -11.36 19.87 3.41
CA SER A 46 -10.59 20.73 4.31
C SER A 46 -9.11 20.37 4.16
N PRO A 47 -8.28 21.24 3.56
CA PRO A 47 -6.83 21.01 3.55
C PRO A 47 -6.29 20.88 4.98
N PRO A 48 -5.12 20.26 5.18
CA PRO A 48 -4.48 20.21 6.49
C PRO A 48 -4.38 21.62 7.09
N ASP A 49 -4.77 21.77 8.35
CA ASP A 49 -4.72 23.05 9.06
C ASP A 49 -3.31 23.65 9.14
N GLU A 50 -2.28 22.81 9.00
CA GLU A 50 -0.87 23.21 9.06
C GLU A 50 -0.09 22.75 7.82
N PRO A 51 0.82 23.59 7.28
CA PRO A 51 1.66 23.18 6.17
C PRO A 51 2.67 22.11 6.61
N MET A 52 2.70 20.98 5.92
CA MET A 52 3.49 19.79 6.32
C MET A 52 5.02 19.96 6.30
N SER A 53 5.53 21.02 5.65
CA SER A 53 6.97 21.21 5.44
C SER A 53 7.59 22.34 6.25
N VAL A 54 6.81 23.22 6.91
CA VAL A 54 7.36 24.38 7.64
C VAL A 54 8.15 24.00 8.88
N THR A 55 8.01 22.77 9.38
CA THR A 55 8.75 22.27 10.55
C THR A 55 10.02 21.50 10.19
N LYS A 56 10.32 21.32 8.90
CA LYS A 56 11.47 20.54 8.42
C LYS A 56 12.65 21.42 8.04
N THR A 57 13.86 20.89 8.21
CA THR A 57 15.11 21.53 7.74
C THR A 57 15.15 21.58 6.21
N GLY A 58 15.73 22.65 5.65
CA GLY A 58 15.90 22.81 4.20
C GLY A 58 14.85 23.70 3.52
N THR A 59 14.08 24.46 4.31
CA THR A 59 13.11 25.43 3.78
C THR A 59 13.77 26.75 3.38
N THR A 60 14.93 27.06 3.95
CA THR A 60 15.72 28.25 3.63
C THR A 60 16.95 27.91 2.79
N ALA A 61 17.51 28.92 2.10
CA ALA A 61 18.70 28.74 1.27
C ALA A 61 19.96 28.37 2.06
N SER A 62 20.09 28.86 3.31
CA SER A 62 21.24 28.50 4.17
C SER A 62 21.17 27.04 4.58
N GLU A 63 19.99 26.59 5.03
CA GLU A 63 19.78 25.19 5.44
C GLU A 63 19.99 24.22 4.27
N GLN A 64 19.61 24.58 3.04
CA GLN A 64 19.91 23.73 1.88
C GLN A 64 21.41 23.66 1.56
N HIS A 65 22.15 24.73 1.83
CA HIS A 65 23.61 24.74 1.63
C HIS A 65 24.33 23.95 2.72
N GLU A 66 23.88 24.07 3.97
CA GLU A 66 24.44 23.34 5.12
C GLU A 66 24.05 21.86 5.10
N GLY A 67 22.82 21.57 4.66
CA GLY A 67 22.24 20.23 4.69
C GLY A 67 21.80 19.82 6.09
N GLU A 68 21.08 18.70 6.15
CA GLU A 68 20.64 18.10 7.40
C GLU A 68 21.64 17.06 7.90
N SER A 69 21.89 17.01 9.21
CA SER A 69 22.74 15.99 9.82
C SER A 69 22.05 14.61 9.87
N LEU A 70 22.84 13.55 10.03
CA LEU A 70 22.30 12.20 10.18
C LEU A 70 21.44 12.06 11.45
N ASP A 71 21.83 12.71 12.55
CA ASP A 71 21.11 12.66 13.81
C ASP A 71 19.74 13.35 13.71
N GLU A 72 19.64 14.46 12.99
CA GLU A 72 18.36 15.13 12.71
C GLU A 72 17.43 14.25 11.87
N ARG A 73 17.97 13.55 10.85
CA ARG A 73 17.20 12.61 10.04
C ARG A 73 16.68 11.44 10.85
N LEU A 74 17.50 10.90 11.75
CA LEU A 74 17.11 9.83 12.67
C LEU A 74 16.03 10.30 13.66
N ALA A 75 16.11 11.54 14.14
CA ALA A 75 15.11 12.09 15.05
C ALA A 75 13.72 12.27 14.40
N GLN A 76 13.66 12.43 13.08
CA GLN A 76 12.42 12.52 12.32
C GLN A 76 11.82 11.15 11.97
N GLU A 77 12.60 10.08 12.01
CA GLU A 77 12.15 8.73 11.66
C GLU A 77 11.25 8.15 12.76
N ALA A 78 10.08 7.63 12.36
CA ALA A 78 9.27 6.79 13.22
C ALA A 78 9.63 5.32 12.98
N PRO A 79 9.84 4.50 14.03
CA PRO A 79 10.13 3.09 13.85
C PRO A 79 8.94 2.39 13.19
N ASP A 80 9.22 1.55 12.20
CA ASP A 80 8.22 0.68 11.59
C ASP A 80 7.88 -0.45 12.57
N VAL A 81 6.88 -0.21 13.42
CA VAL A 81 6.39 -1.17 14.41
C VAL A 81 5.22 -1.95 13.83
N THR A 82 5.43 -3.24 13.55
CA THR A 82 4.30 -4.16 13.39
C THR A 82 3.69 -4.42 14.76
N ALA A 83 2.39 -4.15 14.90
CA ALA A 83 1.67 -4.57 16.10
C ALA A 83 1.84 -6.09 16.25
N PRO A 84 2.07 -6.61 17.47
CA PRO A 84 1.97 -8.05 17.69
C PRO A 84 0.58 -8.47 17.23
N ASP A 85 0.52 -9.41 16.29
CA ASP A 85 -0.73 -9.98 15.83
C ASP A 85 -1.43 -10.63 17.03
N GLU A 86 -2.41 -9.94 17.62
CA GLU A 86 -3.26 -10.48 18.69
C GLU A 86 -4.13 -11.65 18.19
N GLY A 87 -3.98 -12.03 16.92
CA GLY A 87 -4.64 -13.16 16.27
C GLY A 87 -3.70 -14.23 15.73
N ALA A 88 -2.41 -14.24 16.08
CA ALA A 88 -1.50 -15.31 15.65
C ALA A 88 -1.96 -16.62 16.29
N GLN A 89 -2.83 -17.34 15.57
CA GLN A 89 -3.12 -18.73 15.80
C GLN A 89 -1.76 -19.41 15.89
N THR A 90 -1.42 -19.92 17.07
CA THR A 90 -0.27 -20.79 17.24
C THR A 90 -0.54 -22.03 16.41
N ASP A 91 -0.17 -22.00 15.14
CA ASP A 91 -0.09 -23.21 14.34
C ASP A 91 0.98 -24.04 15.02
N THR A 92 0.52 -25.04 15.76
CA THR A 92 1.37 -25.97 16.48
C THR A 92 1.83 -27.00 15.44
N THR A 93 2.52 -26.54 14.41
CA THR A 93 3.31 -27.40 13.54
C THR A 93 4.68 -27.51 14.19
N GLU A 94 4.78 -28.52 15.07
CA GLU A 94 6.05 -29.03 15.54
C GLU A 94 6.97 -29.29 14.33
N ASP A 95 8.20 -28.80 14.45
CA ASP A 95 9.37 -29.14 13.64
C ASP A 95 9.53 -28.44 12.27
N ALA A 96 10.20 -27.27 12.28
CA ALA A 96 11.10 -26.88 11.20
C ALA A 96 12.17 -25.89 11.71
N ALA A 97 13.26 -26.45 12.25
CA ALA A 97 14.50 -25.72 12.44
C ALA A 97 15.18 -25.42 11.09
N THR A 98 15.17 -24.16 10.66
CA THR A 98 16.11 -23.60 9.66
C THR A 98 15.99 -22.07 9.74
N GLY A 99 17.02 -21.27 9.94
CA GLY A 99 18.45 -21.45 10.12
C GLY A 99 19.00 -20.02 10.13
N ALA A 100 19.56 -19.59 11.25
CA ALA A 100 20.22 -18.29 11.34
C ALA A 100 21.53 -18.37 10.55
N GLU A 101 21.53 -17.92 9.30
CA GLU A 101 22.75 -17.52 8.62
C GLU A 101 22.99 -16.04 8.90
N GLU A 102 23.59 -15.75 10.04
CA GLU A 102 24.26 -14.46 10.22
C GLU A 102 25.38 -14.39 9.17
N ALA A 103 25.26 -13.43 8.25
CA ALA A 103 26.33 -13.09 7.33
C ALA A 103 27.53 -12.61 8.16
N ALA A 104 28.51 -13.50 8.38
CA ALA A 104 29.74 -13.16 9.06
C ALA A 104 30.51 -12.11 8.26
N VAL A 105 30.45 -10.85 8.71
CA VAL A 105 31.32 -9.78 8.22
C VAL A 105 32.74 -10.12 8.67
N ASN A 106 33.60 -10.49 7.72
CA ASN A 106 34.98 -10.81 8.02
C ASN A 106 35.77 -9.50 8.21
N VAL A 107 35.91 -9.05 9.47
CA VAL A 107 36.74 -7.89 9.81
C VAL A 107 38.20 -8.29 9.65
N VAL A 108 38.85 -7.81 8.59
CA VAL A 108 40.30 -7.95 8.43
C VAL A 108 40.97 -6.93 9.35
N PRO A 109 41.76 -7.34 10.36
CA PRO A 109 42.50 -6.40 11.18
C PRO A 109 43.52 -5.64 10.32
N ASP A 110 43.76 -4.36 10.63
CA ASP A 110 44.65 -3.47 9.86
C ASP A 110 46.07 -4.06 9.64
N GLU A 111 46.52 -4.96 10.51
CA GLU A 111 47.80 -5.65 10.39
C GLU A 111 47.88 -6.68 9.23
N GLN A 112 46.75 -7.03 8.62
CA GLN A 112 46.68 -7.90 7.44
C GLN A 112 46.53 -7.12 6.12
N LEU A 113 46.46 -5.78 6.16
CA LEU A 113 46.47 -4.97 4.96
C LEU A 113 47.89 -4.97 4.35
N PRO A 114 48.04 -5.13 3.02
CA PRO A 114 49.34 -5.00 2.39
C PRO A 114 49.89 -3.60 2.64
N PRO A 115 51.22 -3.44 2.83
CA PRO A 115 51.79 -2.12 3.03
C PRO A 115 51.48 -1.26 1.82
N ALA A 116 51.03 -0.02 2.04
CA ALA A 116 50.85 0.95 0.98
C ALA A 116 52.18 1.08 0.22
N GLY A 117 52.19 0.66 -1.05
CA GLY A 117 53.37 0.74 -1.89
C GLY A 117 53.87 2.17 -1.93
N GLU A 118 55.13 2.38 -1.55
CA GLU A 118 55.83 3.63 -1.75
C GLU A 118 55.81 3.96 -3.25
N VAL A 119 55.02 4.98 -3.62
CA VAL A 119 55.13 5.60 -4.93
C VAL A 119 56.43 6.39 -4.90
N GLY A 120 57.45 5.86 -5.55
CA GLY A 120 58.77 6.48 -5.67
C GLY A 120 58.69 7.86 -6.33
N ASP A 121 59.56 8.74 -5.84
CA ASP A 121 59.79 10.15 -6.18
C ASP A 121 59.89 10.43 -7.70
#